data_AF-A0A945M7F4-F1
#
_entry.id   AF-A0A945M7F4-F1
#
_cell.length_a   1.000
_cell.length_b   1.000
_cell.length_c   1.000
_cell.angle_alpha   90.00
_cell.angle_beta   90.00
_cell.angle_gamma   90.00
#
_symmetry.space_group_name_H-M   'P 1'
#
loop_
_entity.id
_entity.type
_entity.pdbx_description
1 polymer ?
#
loop_
_entity_poly.entity_id
_entity_poly.type
_entity_poly.pdbx_seq_one_letter_code
_entity_poly.pdbx_strand_id
1 'polypeptide(L)'
;MTDATQATNAYADFPDAPDIKVSVRQTFGLDTDMECPAFSRSNEYVPETDEAYRFDRDTTMVILAGFAHNRRVLIQGYHGTGKSTHVEQVASRLNWPCIRVNLDSHI
;
A
#
# COMPACT_ATOMS: atom_id res chain seq x y z
N MET A 1 34.69 -26.83 -14.83
CA MET A 1 33.80 -26.67 -13.65
C MET A 1 33.99 -25.26 -13.14
N THR A 2 33.22 -24.30 -13.68
CA THR A 2 32.97 -22.97 -13.09
C THR A 2 32.12 -22.18 -14.09
N ASP A 3 30.84 -22.08 -13.79
CA ASP A 3 30.10 -20.82 -13.91
C ASP A 3 28.87 -20.95 -13.02
N ALA A 4 29.02 -20.57 -11.75
CA ALA A 4 27.90 -20.39 -10.86
C ALA A 4 27.35 -18.98 -11.13
N THR A 5 26.31 -18.91 -11.95
CA THR A 5 25.48 -17.73 -12.16
C THR A 5 25.08 -17.16 -10.80
N GLN A 6 25.64 -16.00 -10.44
CA GLN A 6 25.17 -15.23 -9.28
C GLN A 6 23.73 -14.83 -9.55
N ALA A 7 22.80 -15.39 -8.78
CA ALA A 7 21.43 -14.89 -8.74
C ALA A 7 21.48 -13.45 -8.25
N THR A 8 21.23 -12.50 -9.16
CA THR A 8 21.06 -11.09 -8.83
C THR A 8 19.90 -10.97 -7.85
N ASN A 9 20.21 -10.55 -6.63
CA ASN A 9 19.25 -10.45 -5.54
C ASN A 9 18.25 -9.32 -5.89
N ALA A 10 17.08 -9.67 -6.42
CA ALA A 10 16.05 -8.72 -6.86
C ALA A 10 15.54 -7.79 -5.73
N TYR A 11 15.84 -8.13 -4.48
CA TYR A 11 15.50 -7.36 -3.28
C TYR A 11 16.45 -6.18 -2.99
N ALA A 12 17.58 -6.05 -3.69
CA ALA A 12 18.60 -5.05 -3.35
C ALA A 12 18.33 -3.62 -3.88
N ASP A 13 17.30 -3.41 -4.71
CA ASP A 13 17.04 -2.13 -5.40
C ASP A 13 15.70 -1.47 -5.00
N PHE A 14 15.04 -1.96 -3.94
CA PHE A 14 13.84 -1.30 -3.39
C PHE A 14 14.24 -0.37 -2.22
N PRO A 15 13.69 0.86 -2.11
CA PRO A 15 14.06 1.77 -1.03
C PRO A 15 13.65 1.24 0.35
N ASP A 16 14.49 1.43 1.36
CA ASP A 16 14.17 1.05 2.76
C ASP A 16 13.11 1.97 3.39
N ALA A 17 12.90 3.16 2.82
CA ALA A 17 11.94 4.15 3.27
C ALA A 17 11.30 4.87 2.07
N PRO A 18 10.07 5.40 2.21
CA PRO A 18 9.41 6.19 1.17
C PRO A 18 10.29 7.35 0.71
N ASP A 19 10.51 7.45 -0.59
CA ASP A 19 11.43 8.41 -1.22
C ASP A 19 10.70 9.57 -1.91
N ILE A 20 9.37 9.52 -2.01
CA ILE A 20 8.54 10.57 -2.58
C ILE A 20 7.34 10.89 -1.68
N LYS A 21 6.69 12.01 -1.99
CA LYS A 21 5.37 12.37 -1.45
C LYS A 21 4.39 12.54 -2.60
N VAL A 22 3.15 12.12 -2.37
CA VAL A 22 2.07 12.28 -3.34
C VAL A 22 0.93 13.10 -2.77
N SER A 23 0.32 13.94 -3.60
CA SER A 23 -0.85 14.73 -3.23
C SER A 23 -2.06 13.83 -3.09
N VAL A 24 -2.68 13.82 -1.91
CA VAL A 24 -3.88 12.99 -1.66
C VAL A 24 -5.04 13.42 -2.56
N ARG A 25 -5.13 14.72 -2.87
CA ARG A 25 -6.11 15.28 -3.80
C ARG A 25 -5.98 14.70 -5.21
N GLN A 26 -4.77 14.62 -5.73
CA GLN A 26 -4.54 14.13 -7.09
C GLN A 26 -4.63 12.61 -7.16
N THR A 27 -4.12 11.90 -6.16
CA THR A 27 -4.02 10.44 -6.17
C THR A 27 -5.35 9.74 -5.84
N PHE A 28 -6.11 10.28 -4.88
CA PHE A 28 -7.34 9.67 -4.37
C PHE A 28 -8.61 10.46 -4.71
N GLY A 29 -8.48 11.65 -5.30
CA GLY A 29 -9.63 12.52 -5.61
C GLY A 29 -10.28 13.12 -4.37
N LEU A 30 -9.59 13.18 -3.24
CA LEU A 30 -10.12 13.70 -1.98
C LEU A 30 -9.75 15.17 -1.79
N ASP A 31 -10.73 16.03 -1.50
CA ASP A 31 -10.49 17.45 -1.28
C ASP A 31 -9.76 17.68 0.06
N THR A 32 -8.43 17.69 -0.01
CA THR A 32 -7.49 17.92 1.10
C THR A 32 -6.12 18.33 0.55
N ASP A 33 -5.39 19.15 1.31
CA ASP A 33 -4.02 19.55 0.97
C ASP A 33 -2.97 18.62 1.60
N MET A 34 -3.41 17.47 2.14
CA MET A 34 -2.54 16.44 2.68
C MET A 34 -1.65 15.83 1.59
N GLU A 35 -0.38 15.61 1.93
CA GLU A 35 0.53 14.76 1.19
C GLU A 35 0.81 13.48 1.98
N CYS A 36 0.99 12.38 1.28
CA CYS A 36 1.32 11.08 1.88
C CYS A 36 2.68 10.58 1.38
N PRO A 37 3.54 10.02 2.25
CA PRO A 37 4.75 9.33 1.81
C PRO A 37 4.41 8.11 0.93
N ALA A 38 5.17 7.93 -0.14
CA ALA A 38 5.01 6.87 -1.13
C ALA A 38 6.37 6.43 -1.68
N PHE A 39 6.40 5.31 -2.39
CA PHE A 39 7.58 4.83 -3.09
C PHE A 39 7.54 5.21 -4.57
N SER A 40 8.66 5.64 -5.13
CA SER A 40 8.77 5.98 -6.56
C SER A 40 8.71 4.77 -7.49
N ARG A 41 8.96 3.58 -6.96
CA ARG A 41 8.98 2.30 -7.68
C ARG A 41 8.04 1.30 -7.01
N SER A 42 7.46 0.40 -7.79
CA SER A 42 6.72 -0.75 -7.27
C SER A 42 7.60 -2.00 -7.21
N ASN A 43 7.12 -3.04 -6.52
CA ASN A 43 7.71 -4.39 -6.51
C ASN A 43 6.60 -5.45 -6.56
N GLU A 44 6.96 -6.72 -6.51
CA GLU A 44 6.01 -7.85 -6.57
C GLU A 44 5.02 -7.92 -5.39
N TYR A 45 5.31 -7.24 -4.29
CA TYR A 45 4.45 -7.19 -3.10
C TYR A 45 3.51 -5.99 -3.09
N VAL A 46 3.63 -5.07 -4.06
CA VAL A 46 2.68 -3.98 -4.23
C VAL A 46 1.41 -4.56 -4.89
N PRO A 47 0.22 -4.36 -4.30
CA PRO A 47 -1.02 -4.84 -4.91
C PRO A 47 -1.30 -4.22 -6.28
N GLU A 48 -2.05 -4.93 -7.12
CA GLU A 48 -2.50 -4.40 -8.40
C GLU A 48 -3.42 -3.18 -8.21
N THR A 49 -3.24 -2.17 -9.07
CA THR A 49 -4.07 -0.97 -9.07
C THR A 49 -5.35 -1.20 -9.85
N ASP A 50 -6.49 -0.94 -9.23
CA ASP A 50 -7.78 -0.82 -9.90
C ASP A 50 -8.10 0.67 -10.11
N GLU A 51 -8.14 1.08 -11.37
CA GLU A 51 -8.48 2.46 -11.76
C GLU A 51 -9.95 2.82 -11.53
N ALA A 52 -10.84 1.82 -11.55
CA ALA A 52 -12.28 2.00 -11.33
C ALA A 52 -12.65 2.03 -9.84
N TYR A 53 -11.69 1.76 -8.94
CA TYR A 53 -11.93 1.75 -7.50
C TYR A 53 -12.36 3.13 -6.99
N ARG A 54 -13.41 3.15 -6.17
CA ARG A 54 -13.94 4.38 -5.56
C ARG A 54 -13.59 4.43 -4.09
N PHE A 55 -12.80 5.43 -3.72
CA PHE A 55 -12.36 5.64 -2.35
C PHE A 55 -13.46 6.29 -1.50
N ASP A 56 -13.80 5.65 -0.39
CA ASP A 56 -14.50 6.26 0.72
C ASP A 56 -13.58 7.23 1.46
N ARG A 57 -14.00 8.50 1.60
CA ARG A 57 -13.16 9.57 2.14
C ARG A 57 -12.67 9.27 3.56
N ASP A 58 -13.58 8.91 4.45
CA ASP A 58 -13.26 8.82 5.87
C ASP A 58 -12.31 7.64 6.14
N THR A 59 -12.58 6.49 5.53
CA THR A 59 -11.72 5.30 5.63
C THR A 59 -10.35 5.55 5.03
N THR A 60 -10.28 6.17 3.83
CA THR A 60 -9.01 6.49 3.17
C THR A 60 -8.19 7.46 4.01
N MET A 61 -8.78 8.52 4.57
CA MET A 61 -8.03 9.48 5.39
C MET A 61 -7.42 8.85 6.64
N VAL A 62 -8.12 7.92 7.29
CA VAL A 62 -7.59 7.20 8.46
C VAL A 62 -6.41 6.29 8.07
N ILE A 63 -6.50 5.59 6.93
CA ILE A 63 -5.41 4.74 6.45
C ILE A 63 -4.20 5.59 6.06
N LEU A 64 -4.40 6.69 5.33
CA LEU A 64 -3.33 7.62 4.96
C LEU A 64 -2.65 8.22 6.18
N ALA A 65 -3.40 8.56 7.23
CA ALA A 65 -2.83 8.98 8.51
C ALA A 65 -2.00 7.86 9.17
N GLY A 66 -2.39 6.60 8.99
CA GLY A 66 -1.61 5.42 9.37
C GLY A 66 -0.24 5.38 8.70
N PHE A 67 -0.20 5.49 7.36
CA PHE A 67 1.03 5.53 6.57
C PHE A 67 1.90 6.75 6.89
N ALA A 68 1.31 7.95 6.96
CA ALA A 68 2.05 9.20 7.15
C ALA A 68 2.63 9.37 8.56
N HIS A 69 2.00 8.79 9.58
CA HIS A 69 2.37 8.99 10.99
C HIS A 69 2.74 7.70 11.72
N ASN A 70 2.92 6.60 11.00
CA ASN A 70 3.21 5.28 11.56
C ASN A 70 2.22 4.90 12.69
N ARG A 71 0.93 5.14 12.46
CA ARG A 71 -0.15 4.84 13.42
C ARG A 71 -0.79 3.50 13.08
N ARG A 72 -1.03 2.68 14.11
CA ARG A 72 -1.79 1.44 13.95
C ARG A 72 -3.25 1.78 13.69
N VAL A 73 -3.80 1.26 12.59
CA VAL A 73 -5.17 1.50 12.16
C VAL A 73 -5.98 0.21 12.31
N LEU A 74 -7.18 0.33 12.87
CA LEU A 74 -8.17 -0.75 12.94
C LEU A 74 -9.35 -0.37 12.03
N ILE A 75 -9.64 -1.21 11.04
CA ILE A 75 -10.78 -1.03 10.14
C ILE A 75 -11.84 -2.07 10.51
N GLN A 76 -13.04 -1.59 10.82
CA GLN A 76 -14.17 -2.45 11.18
C GLN A 76 -15.34 -2.27 10.19
N GLY A 77 -16.15 -3.31 10.07
CA GLY A 77 -17.32 -3.32 9.19
C GLY A 77 -17.77 -4.73 8.85
N TYR A 78 -19.00 -4.86 8.34
CA TYR A 78 -19.57 -6.15 7.94
C TYR A 78 -18.68 -6.90 6.93
N HIS A 79 -18.80 -8.23 6.88
CA HIS A 79 -18.09 -9.05 5.90
C HIS A 79 -18.50 -8.66 4.46
N GLY A 80 -17.61 -8.85 3.49
CA GLY A 80 -17.90 -8.55 2.08
C GLY A 80 -17.97 -7.06 1.70
N THR A 81 -17.71 -6.13 2.63
CA THR A 81 -17.73 -4.66 2.37
C THR A 81 -16.43 -4.10 1.77
N GLY A 82 -15.49 -4.96 1.36
CA GLY A 82 -14.26 -4.52 0.69
C GLY A 82 -13.18 -3.94 1.61
N LYS A 83 -13.20 -4.20 2.92
CA LYS A 83 -12.17 -3.68 3.86
C LYS A 83 -10.73 -3.99 3.45
N SER A 84 -10.42 -5.24 3.12
CA SER A 84 -9.08 -5.64 2.67
C SER A 84 -8.72 -4.99 1.34
N THR A 85 -9.65 -5.01 0.39
CA THR A 85 -9.50 -4.36 -0.91
C THR A 85 -9.24 -2.86 -0.77
N HIS A 86 -9.88 -2.18 0.18
CA HIS A 86 -9.66 -0.75 0.40
C HIS A 86 -8.22 -0.47 0.87
N VAL A 87 -7.67 -1.29 1.75
CA VAL A 87 -6.26 -1.18 2.17
C VAL A 87 -5.32 -1.47 1.00
N GLU A 88 -5.58 -2.53 0.24
CA GLU A 88 -4.79 -2.91 -0.93
C GLU A 88 -4.79 -1.80 -1.99
N GLN A 89 -5.94 -1.18 -2.25
CA GLN A 89 -6.05 -0.08 -3.21
C GLN A 89 -5.44 1.22 -2.69
N VAL A 90 -5.40 1.48 -1.39
CA VAL A 90 -4.60 2.60 -0.86
C VAL A 90 -3.10 2.31 -1.02
N ALA A 91 -2.67 1.09 -0.69
CA ALA A 91 -1.27 0.69 -0.80
C ALA A 91 -0.77 0.72 -2.25
N SER A 92 -1.58 0.25 -3.22
CA SER A 92 -1.23 0.25 -4.64
C SER A 92 -0.97 1.67 -5.17
N ARG A 93 -1.83 2.64 -4.82
CA ARG A 93 -1.66 4.04 -5.24
C ARG A 93 -0.43 4.73 -4.65
N LEU A 94 0.08 4.23 -3.53
CA LEU A 94 1.27 4.75 -2.86
C LEU A 94 2.53 3.89 -3.15
N ASN A 95 2.40 2.83 -3.95
CA ASN A 95 3.43 1.80 -4.16
C ASN A 95 3.96 1.16 -2.87
N TRP A 96 3.12 1.01 -1.85
CA TRP A 96 3.51 0.34 -0.61
C TRP A 96 3.39 -1.18 -0.75
N PRO A 97 4.44 -1.94 -0.41
CA PRO A 97 4.37 -3.39 -0.26
C PRO A 97 3.31 -3.77 0.78
N CYS A 98 2.43 -4.72 0.45
CA CYS A 98 1.34 -5.15 1.32
C CYS A 98 1.43 -6.65 1.61
N ILE A 99 1.54 -7.01 2.89
CA ILE A 99 1.55 -8.40 3.35
C ILE A 99 0.25 -8.68 4.08
N ARG A 100 -0.51 -9.65 3.56
CA ARG A 100 -1.74 -10.12 4.19
C ARG A 100 -1.48 -11.37 5.03
N VAL A 101 -1.84 -11.30 6.30
CA VAL A 101 -1.82 -12.43 7.23
C VAL A 101 -3.26 -12.74 7.60
N ASN A 102 -3.74 -13.95 7.28
CA ASN A 102 -5.03 -14.42 7.75
C ASN A 102 -4.87 -14.99 9.18
N LEU A 103 -5.82 -14.66 10.06
CA LEU A 103 -5.85 -15.13 11.44
C LEU A 103 -6.93 -16.21 11.64
N ASP A 104 -7.20 -17.02 10.61
CA ASP A 104 -7.97 -18.24 10.80
C ASP A 104 -7.05 -19.33 11.33
N SER A 105 -7.50 -20.04 12.37
CA SER A 105 -6.69 -20.92 13.22
C SER A 105 -6.16 -22.20 12.53
N HIS A 106 -6.21 -22.28 11.21
CA HIS A 106 -5.65 -23.37 10.43
C HIS A 106 -4.30 -22.95 9.88
N ILE A 107 -3.24 -23.41 10.56
CA ILE A 107 -1.88 -23.49 10.01
C ILE A 107 -1.77 -24.81 9.24
#